data_AF-A0A920N9L8-F1
#
_entry.id   AF-A0A920N9L8-F1
#
_cell.length_a   1.000
_cell.length_b   1.000
_cell.length_c   1.000
_cell.angle_alpha   90.00
_cell.angle_beta   90.00
_cell.angle_gamma   90.00
#
_symmetry.space_group_name_H-M   'P 1'
#
loop_
_entity.id
_entity.type
_entity.pdbx_description
1 polymer ?
#
loop_
_entity_poly.entity_id
_entity_poly.type
_entity_poly.pdbx_seq_one_letter_code
_entity_poly.pdbx_strand_id
1 'polypeptide(L)'
;MRSIKKMGPMSQILEMIPGLSGLKSNLGSKEVDESQFAKSEAIICSMTPGERRRPEQIGGSRRRRIAKGSGTLAQDVNQLLNQFKQINKMMKEMNSPQGNKRMMKMMGQNGGNPFQF
;
A
#
# COMPACT_ATOMS: atom_id res chain seq x y z
N MET A 1 -18.45 -15.40 8.29
CA MET A 1 -18.16 -15.20 6.85
C MET A 1 -19.44 -15.10 5.99
N ARG A 2 -20.26 -14.04 6.11
CA ARG A 2 -21.38 -13.76 5.16
C ARG A 2 -21.76 -12.27 5.08
N SER A 3 -20.78 -11.38 4.96
CA SER A 3 -21.06 -9.94 4.79
C SER A 3 -20.60 -9.36 3.45
N ILE A 4 -20.10 -10.21 2.54
CA ILE A 4 -19.59 -9.81 1.21
C ILE A 4 -20.73 -9.50 0.21
N LYS A 5 -22.01 -9.68 0.58
CA LYS A 5 -23.13 -9.62 -0.38
C LYS A 5 -24.07 -8.41 -0.29
N LYS A 6 -23.72 -7.34 0.45
CA LYS A 6 -24.67 -6.23 0.68
C LYS A 6 -24.17 -4.81 0.40
N MET A 7 -23.12 -4.64 -0.42
CA MET A 7 -22.85 -3.31 -1.00
C MET A 7 -22.90 -3.42 -2.53
N GLY A 8 -23.93 -2.77 -3.10
CA GLY A 8 -24.04 -2.48 -4.52
C GLY A 8 -22.88 -1.61 -5.02
N PRO A 9 -22.80 -1.42 -6.33
CA PRO A 9 -21.57 -1.59 -7.08
C PRO A 9 -20.65 -0.38 -6.90
N MET A 10 -19.39 -0.64 -6.60
CA MET A 10 -18.30 0.34 -6.76
C MET A 10 -18.24 0.96 -8.17
N SER A 11 -18.99 0.41 -9.14
CA SER A 11 -19.16 0.96 -10.50
C SER A 11 -19.71 2.38 -10.51
N GLN A 12 -20.66 2.75 -9.63
CA GLN A 12 -21.22 4.12 -9.63
C GLN A 12 -20.24 5.17 -9.08
N ILE A 13 -19.40 4.79 -8.12
CA ILE A 13 -18.35 5.68 -7.60
C ILE A 13 -17.26 5.88 -8.66
N LEU A 14 -16.95 4.84 -9.44
CA LEU A 14 -15.97 4.90 -10.52
C LEU A 14 -16.45 5.72 -11.74
N GLU A 15 -17.77 5.81 -11.97
CA GLU A 15 -18.37 6.63 -13.05
C GLU A 15 -18.32 8.14 -12.78
N MET A 16 -18.14 8.55 -11.51
CA MET A 16 -18.09 9.97 -11.13
C MET A 16 -16.67 10.56 -11.16
N ILE A 17 -15.63 9.78 -11.50
CA ILE A 17 -14.26 10.29 -11.59
C ILE A 17 -13.89 10.59 -13.06
N PRO A 18 -13.94 11.87 -13.49
CA PRO A 18 -13.53 12.25 -14.84
C PRO A 18 -12.04 11.93 -15.03
N GLY A 19 -11.71 11.26 -16.14
CA GLY A 19 -10.34 10.86 -16.49
C GLY A 19 -10.00 9.37 -16.22
N LEU A 20 -10.88 8.59 -15.58
CA LEU A 20 -10.65 7.17 -15.30
C LEU A 20 -11.40 6.18 -16.21
N SER A 21 -12.18 6.64 -17.19
CA SER A 21 -12.90 5.76 -18.13
C SER A 21 -11.97 4.81 -18.90
N GLY A 22 -10.75 5.26 -19.25
CA GLY A 22 -9.73 4.42 -19.89
C GLY A 22 -8.97 3.47 -18.96
N LEU A 23 -9.11 3.62 -17.64
CA LEU A 23 -8.47 2.77 -16.63
C LEU A 23 -9.34 1.56 -16.24
N LYS A 24 -10.60 1.53 -16.70
CA LYS A 24 -11.56 0.43 -16.49
C LYS A 24 -11.00 -0.93 -16.97
N SER A 25 -10.22 -0.93 -18.05
CA SER A 25 -9.66 -2.16 -18.63
C SER A 25 -8.42 -2.70 -17.90
N ASN A 26 -7.74 -1.88 -17.07
CA ASN A 26 -6.53 -2.29 -16.33
C ASN A 26 -6.78 -2.53 -14.84
N LEU A 27 -7.87 -1.98 -14.29
CA LEU A 27 -8.25 -2.14 -12.88
C LEU A 27 -9.38 -3.15 -12.66
N GLY A 28 -10.15 -3.47 -13.69
CA GLY A 28 -11.25 -4.45 -13.62
C GLY A 28 -10.83 -5.92 -13.54
N SER A 29 -9.53 -6.21 -13.63
CA SER A 29 -8.99 -7.58 -13.76
C SER A 29 -7.81 -7.85 -12.83
N LYS A 30 -7.58 -7.02 -11.82
CA LYS A 30 -6.62 -7.38 -10.78
C LYS A 30 -7.43 -7.99 -9.65
N GLU A 31 -7.64 -9.31 -9.78
CA GLU A 31 -7.75 -10.19 -8.62
C GLU A 31 -6.79 -9.63 -7.57
N VAL A 32 -7.36 -9.01 -6.54
CA VAL A 32 -6.59 -8.59 -5.38
C VAL A 32 -6.11 -9.92 -4.83
N ASP A 33 -4.88 -10.26 -5.20
CA ASP A 33 -4.32 -11.61 -5.10
C ASP A 33 -4.29 -12.01 -3.63
N GLU A 34 -5.37 -12.63 -3.16
CA GLU A 34 -5.60 -13.04 -1.78
C GLU A 34 -4.41 -13.87 -1.28
N SER A 35 -3.76 -14.59 -2.20
CA SER A 35 -2.56 -15.37 -1.94
C SER A 35 -1.36 -14.51 -1.53
N GLN A 36 -1.21 -13.29 -2.06
CA GLN A 36 -0.12 -12.38 -1.74
C GLN A 36 -0.35 -11.68 -0.41
N PHE A 37 -1.61 -11.40 -0.07
CA PHE A 37 -1.98 -10.90 1.25
C PHE A 37 -1.74 -11.97 2.32
N ALA A 38 -2.16 -13.20 2.08
CA ALA A 38 -1.93 -14.32 3.00
C ALA A 38 -0.42 -14.58 3.23
N LYS A 39 0.40 -14.53 2.18
CA LYS A 39 1.87 -14.64 2.32
C LYS A 39 2.46 -13.51 3.15
N SER A 40 2.03 -12.27 2.89
CA SER A 40 2.51 -11.10 3.63
C SER A 40 2.15 -11.19 5.11
N GLU A 41 0.91 -11.60 5.41
CA GLU A 41 0.45 -11.86 6.78
C GLU A 41 1.28 -12.96 7.46
N ALA A 42 1.50 -14.09 6.80
CA ALA A 42 2.32 -15.19 7.33
C ALA A 42 3.76 -14.74 7.64
N ILE A 43 4.37 -13.92 6.77
CA ILE A 43 5.71 -13.34 6.98
C ILE A 43 5.71 -12.43 8.21
N ILE A 44 4.73 -11.53 8.34
CA ILE A 44 4.63 -10.59 9.48
C ILE A 44 4.39 -11.36 10.79
N CYS A 45 3.52 -12.36 10.78
CA CYS A 45 3.23 -13.21 11.91
C CYS A 45 4.47 -13.97 12.41
N SER A 46 5.39 -14.32 11.51
CA SER A 46 6.65 -14.99 11.83
C SER A 46 7.76 -14.06 12.37
N MET A 47 7.50 -12.75 12.43
CA MET A 47 8.40 -11.78 13.06
C MET A 47 8.14 -11.64 14.55
N THR A 48 9.21 -11.38 15.29
CA THR A 48 9.13 -10.98 16.70
C THR A 48 8.65 -9.53 16.85
N PRO A 49 8.09 -9.13 18.01
CA PRO A 49 7.63 -7.76 18.25
C PRO A 49 8.73 -6.69 18.11
N GLY A 50 9.99 -7.03 18.35
CA GLY A 50 11.12 -6.13 18.13
C GLY A 50 11.43 -5.91 16.66
N GLU A 51 11.32 -6.96 15.85
CA GLU A 51 11.53 -6.90 14.40
C GLU A 51 10.41 -6.15 13.68
N ARG A 52 9.15 -6.29 14.12
CA ARG A 52 8.02 -5.52 13.57
C ARG A 52 8.14 -4.02 13.84
N ARG A 53 8.64 -3.65 15.02
CA ARG A 53 8.88 -2.25 15.41
C ARG A 53 10.07 -1.63 14.68
N ARG A 54 11.10 -2.44 14.39
CA ARG A 54 12.34 -2.01 13.73
C ARG A 54 12.72 -2.92 12.56
N PRO A 55 11.99 -2.85 11.43
CA PRO A 55 12.24 -3.72 10.28
C PRO A 55 13.63 -3.52 9.65
N GLU A 56 14.23 -2.36 9.83
CA GLU A 56 15.59 -2.03 9.38
C GLU A 56 16.68 -2.88 10.04
N GLN A 57 16.41 -3.44 11.22
CA GLN A 57 17.35 -4.30 11.96
C GLN A 57 17.27 -5.78 11.51
N ILE A 58 16.45 -6.09 10.49
CA ILE A 58 16.28 -7.45 9.98
C ILE A 58 17.41 -7.79 8.99
N GLY A 59 18.50 -8.32 9.54
CA GLY A 59 19.63 -8.87 8.77
C GLY A 59 19.38 -10.27 8.19
N GLY A 60 20.36 -10.81 7.46
CA GLY A 60 20.21 -12.06 6.69
C GLY A 60 19.84 -13.30 7.52
N SER A 61 20.38 -13.44 8.73
CA SER A 61 20.02 -14.55 9.64
C SER A 61 18.54 -14.51 10.04
N ARG A 62 18.03 -13.32 10.41
CA ARG A 62 16.62 -13.11 10.76
C ARG A 62 15.70 -13.37 9.57
N ARG A 63 16.08 -12.93 8.36
CA ARG A 63 15.30 -13.21 7.13
C ARG A 63 15.14 -14.69 6.86
N ARG A 64 16.20 -15.50 7.01
CA ARG A 64 16.12 -16.96 6.87
C ARG A 64 15.21 -17.58 7.92
N ARG A 65 15.27 -17.13 9.18
CA ARG A 65 14.39 -17.61 10.24
C ARG A 65 12.92 -17.30 9.94
N ILE A 66 12.62 -16.06 9.56
CA ILE A 66 11.27 -15.60 9.22
C ILE A 66 10.73 -16.42 8.03
N ALA A 67 11.50 -16.52 6.94
CA ALA A 67 11.13 -17.29 5.75
C ALA A 67 10.79 -18.76 6.07
N LYS A 68 11.62 -19.42 6.91
CA LYS A 68 11.34 -20.78 7.38
C LYS A 68 10.06 -20.87 8.23
N GLY A 69 9.78 -19.87 9.06
CA GLY A 69 8.58 -19.82 9.90
C GLY A 69 7.30 -19.52 9.12
N SER A 70 7.39 -18.73 8.05
CA SER A 70 6.25 -18.35 7.21
C SER A 70 6.00 -19.28 6.03
N GLY A 71 6.89 -20.25 5.78
CA GLY A 71 6.82 -21.12 4.60
C GLY A 71 7.09 -20.38 3.29
N THR A 72 7.85 -19.29 3.33
CA THR A 72 8.18 -18.45 2.17
C THR A 72 9.67 -18.43 1.89
N LEU A 73 10.10 -17.76 0.82
CA LEU A 73 11.52 -17.59 0.50
C LEU A 73 12.10 -16.36 1.22
N ALA A 74 13.42 -16.37 1.44
CA ALA A 74 14.13 -15.22 1.98
C ALA A 74 14.05 -13.98 1.05
N GLN A 75 13.82 -14.20 -0.25
CA GLN A 75 13.60 -13.16 -1.24
C GLN A 75 12.27 -12.45 -1.02
N ASP A 76 11.19 -13.20 -0.74
CA ASP A 76 9.86 -12.65 -0.45
C ASP A 76 9.91 -11.73 0.78
N VAL A 77 10.61 -12.17 1.83
CA VAL A 77 10.84 -11.35 3.03
C VAL A 77 11.61 -10.08 2.68
N ASN A 78 12.64 -10.16 1.83
CA ASN A 78 13.40 -8.99 1.40
C ASN A 78 12.55 -8.00 0.58
N GLN A 79 11.69 -8.51 -0.30
CA GLN A 79 10.78 -7.70 -1.10
C GLN A 79 9.80 -6.93 -0.21
N LEU A 80 9.20 -7.61 0.77
CA LEU A 80 8.29 -6.98 1.72
C LEU A 80 8.98 -5.87 2.53
N LEU A 81 10.21 -6.11 3.00
CA LEU A 81 10.98 -5.11 3.73
C LEU A 81 11.33 -3.89 2.86
N ASN A 82 11.65 -4.10 1.59
CA ASN A 82 11.93 -3.02 0.65
C ASN A 82 10.69 -2.19 0.35
N GLN A 83 9.54 -2.84 0.13
CA GLN A 83 8.26 -2.16 -0.05
C GLN A 83 7.90 -1.33 1.18
N PHE A 84 8.05 -1.89 2.38
CA PHE A 84 7.84 -1.16 3.63
C PHE A 84 8.78 0.05 3.75
N LYS A 85 10.07 -0.11 3.41
CA LYS A 85 11.05 0.98 3.45
C LYS A 85 10.68 2.11 2.49
N GLN A 86 10.18 1.80 1.29
CA GLN A 86 9.73 2.79 0.32
C GLN A 86 8.52 3.55 0.84
N ILE A 87 7.52 2.85 1.38
CA ILE A 87 6.31 3.46 1.95
C ILE A 87 6.68 4.35 3.14
N ASN A 88 7.56 3.88 4.03
CA ASN A 88 8.02 4.65 5.18
C ASN A 88 8.78 5.92 4.74
N LYS A 89 9.64 5.81 3.72
CA LYS A 89 10.34 6.97 3.14
C LYS A 89 9.33 7.97 2.57
N MET A 90 8.33 7.52 1.81
CA MET A 90 7.28 8.37 1.26
C MET A 90 6.47 9.06 2.37
N MET A 91 6.08 8.32 3.41
CA MET A 91 5.36 8.90 4.56
C MET A 91 6.20 9.95 5.30
N LYS A 92 7.50 9.72 5.46
CA LYS A 92 8.42 10.70 6.07
C LYS A 92 8.59 11.94 5.21
N GLU A 93 8.72 11.77 3.89
CA GLU A 93 8.82 12.89 2.95
C GLU A 93 7.54 13.71 2.94
N MET A 94 6.37 13.06 2.97
CA MET A 94 5.06 13.72 3.03
C MET A 94 4.86 14.49 4.34
N ASN A 95 5.19 13.88 5.48
CA ASN A 95 5.12 14.53 6.80
C ASN A 95 6.22 15.58 7.02
N SER A 96 7.17 15.72 6.09
CA SER A 96 8.19 16.76 6.20
C SER A 96 7.57 18.13 5.90
N PRO A 97 8.05 19.22 6.54
CA PRO A 97 7.59 20.59 6.24
C PRO A 97 7.72 20.96 4.75
N GLN A 98 8.69 20.35 4.06
CA GLN A 98 8.95 20.57 2.65
C GLN A 98 7.98 19.76 1.75
N GLY A 99 7.60 18.55 2.19
CA GLY A 99 6.53 17.74 1.58
C GLY A 99 5.17 18.40 1.72
N ASN A 100 4.82 18.88 2.92
CA ASN A 100 3.60 19.64 3.15
C ASN A 100 3.54 20.92 2.30
N LYS A 101 4.65 21.66 2.15
CA LYS A 101 4.72 22.82 1.25
C LYS A 101 4.52 22.44 -0.22
N ARG A 102 5.08 21.31 -0.67
CA ARG A 102 4.87 20.80 -2.05
C ARG A 102 3.42 20.35 -2.27
N MET A 103 2.83 19.67 -1.30
CA MET A 103 1.42 19.26 -1.29
C MET A 103 0.49 20.48 -1.33
N MET A 104 0.74 21.49 -0.48
CA MET A 104 0.01 22.75 -0.48
C MET A 104 0.18 23.52 -1.80
N LYS A 105 1.37 23.49 -2.42
CA LYS A 105 1.60 24.13 -3.72
C LYS A 105 0.86 23.42 -4.85
N MET A 106 0.73 22.10 -4.81
CA MET A 106 -0.08 21.33 -5.75
C MET A 106 -1.59 21.56 -5.53
N MET A 107 -2.05 21.63 -4.28
CA MET A 107 -3.45 21.96 -3.96
C MET A 107 -3.80 23.43 -4.27
N GLY A 108 -2.84 24.34 -4.14
CA GLY A 108 -3.00 25.75 -4.50
C GLY A 108 -2.96 26.03 -6.02
N GLN A 109 -2.42 25.11 -6.83
CA GLN A 109 -2.42 25.24 -8.30
C GLN A 109 -3.68 24.69 -8.98
N ASN A 110 -4.51 23.90 -8.28
CA ASN A 110 -5.80 23.41 -8.79
C ASN A 110 -7.03 24.07 -8.14
N GLY A 111 -6.84 25.13 -7.35
CA GLY A 111 -7.88 25.91 -6.68
C GLY A 111 -8.43 27.08 -7.49
N GLY A 112 -8.51 26.97 -8.82
CA GLY A 112 -9.27 27.90 -9.64
C GLY A 112 -10.76 27.61 -9.47
N ASN A 113 -11.46 28.43 -8.69
CA ASN A 113 -12.92 28.37 -8.48
C ASN A 113 -13.67 28.17 -9.81
N PRO A 114 -14.36 27.03 -10.03
CA PRO A 114 -15.19 26.84 -11.23
C PRO A 114 -16.56 27.53 -11.14
N PHE A 115 -16.82 28.30 -10.07
CA PHE A 115 -18.04 29.09 -9.89
C PHE A 115 -17.67 30.51 -9.41
N GLN A 116 -17.49 31.42 -10.35
CA GLN A 116 -17.69 32.86 -10.14
C GLN A 116 -18.94 33.25 -10.93
N PHE A 117 -19.84 33.98 -10.28
CA PHE A 117 -20.89 34.75 -10.94
C PHE A 117 -20.29 35.91 -11.72
#